data_AF-A0A9E5GSV4-F1
#
_entry.id   AF-A0A9E5GSV4-F1
#
_cell.length_a   1.000
_cell.length_b   1.000
_cell.length_c   1.000
_cell.angle_alpha   90.00
_cell.angle_beta   90.00
_cell.angle_gamma   90.00
#
_symmetry.space_group_name_H-M   'P 1'
#
loop_
_entity.id
_entity.type
_entity.pdbx_description
1 polymer ?
#
loop_
_entity_poly.entity_id
_entity_poly.type
_entity_poly.pdbx_seq_one_letter_code
_entity_poly.pdbx_strand_id
1 'polypeptide(L)'
;MRLLNNLQKRRLNILINMRTFENNLLAKFKELFLAKIQTQKEKLEKAIITIDALSGTSESSKAGIEKYSQLAKDTLNTIRGIENAKTFTRFNKIVKDYLYFTKQLE
;
A
#
# COMPACT_ATOMS: atom_id res chain seq x y z
N MET A 1 33.89 -34.25 -10.02
CA MET A 1 33.66 -32.79 -10.24
C MET A 1 32.43 -32.44 -11.08
N ARG A 2 32.12 -33.13 -12.19
CA ARG A 2 30.96 -32.80 -13.07
C ARG A 2 29.58 -32.82 -12.38
N LEU A 3 29.34 -33.78 -11.48
CA LEU A 3 28.07 -33.89 -10.76
C LEU A 3 27.84 -32.71 -9.81
N LEU A 4 28.84 -32.34 -9.01
CA LEU A 4 28.76 -31.21 -8.08
C LEU A 4 28.44 -29.89 -8.81
N ASN A 5 29.12 -29.63 -9.93
CA ASN A 5 28.87 -28.45 -10.76
C ASN A 5 27.44 -28.43 -11.32
N ASN A 6 26.91 -29.59 -11.74
CA ASN A 6 25.53 -29.70 -12.21
C ASN A 6 24.51 -29.45 -11.09
N LEU A 7 24.75 -29.97 -9.88
CA LEU A 7 23.89 -29.75 -8.73
C LEU A 7 23.88 -28.28 -8.29
N GLN A 8 25.04 -27.63 -8.27
CA GLN A 8 25.16 -26.20 -7.96
C GLN A 8 24.42 -25.33 -8.97
N LYS A 9 24.54 -25.62 -10.28
CA LYS A 9 23.77 -24.92 -11.33
C LYS A 9 22.26 -25.12 -11.16
N ARG A 10 21.80 -26.34 -10.88
CA ARG A 10 20.38 -26.62 -10.62
C ARG A 10 19.87 -25.84 -9.40
N ARG A 11 20.64 -25.83 -8.30
CA ARG A 11 20.30 -25.05 -7.11
C ARG A 11 20.17 -23.56 -7.42
N LEU A 12 21.11 -22.98 -8.17
CA LEU A 12 21.06 -21.58 -8.56
C LEU A 12 19.81 -21.27 -9.40
N ASN A 13 19.50 -22.12 -10.38
CA ASN A 13 18.30 -21.96 -11.21
C ASN A 13 17.01 -22.03 -10.39
N ILE A 14 16.93 -22.94 -9.42
CA ILE A 14 15.78 -23.02 -8.51
C ILE A 14 15.63 -21.72 -7.72
N LEU A 15 16.71 -21.20 -7.14
CA LEU A 15 16.68 -19.96 -6.36
C LEU A 15 16.26 -18.75 -7.21
N ILE A 16 16.76 -18.67 -8.45
CA ILE A 16 16.37 -17.60 -9.39
C ILE A 16 14.88 -17.70 -9.71
N ASN A 17 14.40 -18.90 -10.08
CA ASN A 17 12.99 -19.11 -10.44
C ASN A 17 12.06 -18.82 -9.26
N MET A 18 12.42 -19.22 -8.04
CA MET A 18 11.65 -18.92 -6.83
C MET A 18 11.57 -17.41 -6.58
N ARG A 19 12.67 -16.68 -6.73
CA ARG A 19 12.69 -15.22 -6.56
C ARG A 19 11.84 -14.52 -7.62
N THR A 20 11.92 -14.96 -8.87
CA THR A 20 11.09 -14.42 -9.96
C THR A 20 9.60 -14.68 -9.70
N PHE A 21 9.26 -15.89 -9.27
CA PHE A 21 7.89 -16.24 -8.91
C PHE A 21 7.36 -15.36 -7.77
N GLU A 22 8.14 -15.20 -6.70
CA GLU A 22 7.77 -14.35 -5.55
C GLU A 22 7.53 -12.89 -6.00
N ASN A 23 8.41 -12.33 -6.82
CA ASN A 23 8.28 -10.97 -7.33
C ASN A 23 7.01 -10.80 -8.20
N ASN A 24 6.75 -11.76 -9.09
CA ASN A 24 5.56 -11.73 -9.94
C ASN A 24 4.28 -11.85 -9.12
N LEU A 25 4.29 -12.71 -8.11
CA LEU A 25 3.17 -12.89 -7.20
C LEU A 25 2.91 -11.59 -6.42
N LEU A 26 3.95 -10.95 -5.88
CA LEU A 26 3.82 -9.67 -5.17
C LEU A 26 3.26 -8.58 -6.09
N ALA A 27 3.74 -8.48 -7.34
CA ALA A 27 3.23 -7.53 -8.31
C ALA A 27 1.73 -7.73 -8.56
N LYS A 28 1.29 -8.99 -8.72
CA LYS A 28 -0.13 -9.32 -8.93
C LYS A 28 -0.99 -9.01 -7.72
N PHE A 29 -0.51 -9.29 -6.50
CA PHE A 29 -1.23 -8.93 -5.28
C PHE A 29 -1.39 -7.41 -5.14
N LYS A 30 -0.34 -6.63 -5.43
CA LYS A 30 -0.43 -5.17 -5.43
C LYS A 30 -1.47 -4.67 -6.42
N GLU A 31 -1.41 -5.15 -7.66
CA GLU A 31 -2.36 -4.78 -8.72
C GLU A 31 -3.82 -5.03 -8.28
N LEU A 32 -4.13 -6.25 -7.83
CA LEU A 32 -5.48 -6.63 -7.41
C LEU A 32 -5.96 -5.83 -6.19
N PHE A 33 -5.08 -5.62 -5.22
CA PHE A 33 -5.43 -4.86 -4.01
C PHE A 33 -5.70 -3.39 -4.34
N LEU A 34 -4.84 -2.76 -5.14
CA LEU A 34 -5.00 -1.37 -5.55
C LEU A 34 -6.26 -1.17 -6.38
N ALA A 35 -6.56 -2.08 -7.31
CA ALA A 35 -7.80 -2.06 -8.07
C ALA A 35 -9.03 -2.12 -7.16
N LYS A 36 -9.00 -2.96 -6.11
CA LYS A 36 -10.09 -3.08 -5.13
C LYS A 36 -10.33 -1.79 -4.34
N ILE A 37 -9.27 -1.05 -4.00
CA ILE A 37 -9.38 0.15 -3.16
C ILE A 37 -9.43 1.47 -3.96
N GLN A 38 -9.38 1.41 -5.29
CA GLN A 38 -9.29 2.57 -6.16
C GLN A 38 -10.43 3.56 -5.92
N THR A 39 -11.67 3.09 -5.80
CA THR A 39 -12.82 3.95 -5.48
C THR A 39 -12.68 4.64 -4.13
N GLN A 40 -12.09 3.98 -3.12
CA GLN A 40 -11.85 4.59 -1.82
C GLN A 40 -10.74 5.64 -1.89
N LYS A 41 -9.66 5.38 -2.65
CA LYS A 41 -8.59 6.35 -2.93
C LYS A 41 -9.17 7.65 -3.50
N GLU A 42 -10.00 7.54 -4.54
CA GLU A 42 -10.63 8.70 -5.19
C GLU A 42 -11.57 9.48 -4.25
N LYS A 43 -12.33 8.76 -3.40
CA LYS A 43 -13.18 9.40 -2.38
C LYS A 43 -12.35 10.21 -1.38
N LEU A 44 -11.24 9.65 -0.91
CA LEU A 44 -10.36 10.33 0.05
C LEU A 44 -9.66 11.54 -0.57
N GLU A 45 -9.19 11.42 -1.82
CA GLU A 45 -8.59 12.54 -2.56
C GLU A 45 -9.59 13.69 -2.72
N LYS A 46 -10.84 13.40 -3.11
CA LYS A 46 -11.90 14.41 -3.20
C LYS A 46 -12.22 15.04 -1.84
N ALA A 47 -12.33 14.22 -0.79
CA ALA A 47 -12.62 14.71 0.55
C ALA A 47 -11.55 15.68 1.07
N ILE A 48 -10.27 15.38 0.83
CA ILE A 48 -9.16 16.28 1.20
C ILE A 48 -9.25 17.60 0.44
N ILE A 49 -9.51 17.58 -0.87
CA ILE A 49 -9.67 18.80 -1.68
C ILE A 49 -10.81 19.67 -1.12
N THR A 50 -11.95 19.06 -0.78
CA THR A 50 -13.09 19.77 -0.18
C THR A 50 -12.72 20.36 1.17
N ILE A 51 -12.03 19.61 2.04
CA ILE A 51 -11.58 20.10 3.34
C ILE A 51 -10.60 21.27 3.20
N ASP A 52 -9.61 21.15 2.32
CA ASP A 52 -8.63 22.20 2.08
C ASP A 52 -9.32 23.46 1.53
N ALA A 53 -10.36 23.33 0.70
CA ALA A 53 -11.18 24.46 0.23
C ALA A 53 -12.03 25.11 1.34
N LEU A 54 -12.45 24.34 2.35
CA LEU A 54 -13.27 24.80 3.48
C LEU A 54 -12.43 25.37 4.65
N SER A 55 -11.10 25.22 4.60
CA SER A 55 -10.16 25.57 5.68
C SER A 55 -10.09 27.08 6.06
N GLY A 56 -10.93 27.93 5.45
CA GLY A 56 -11.19 29.32 5.84
C GLY A 56 -12.42 29.54 6.72
N THR A 57 -13.08 28.50 7.23
CA THR A 57 -14.30 28.60 8.06
C THR A 57 -14.09 28.19 9.53
N SER A 58 -14.94 28.73 10.42
CA SER A 58 -14.83 28.86 11.90
C SER A 58 -13.90 27.93 12.72
N GLU A 59 -13.28 28.53 13.74
CA GLU A 59 -12.23 27.99 14.62
C GLU A 59 -12.61 26.71 15.40
N SER A 60 -13.90 26.53 15.73
CA SER A 60 -14.40 25.35 16.46
C SER A 60 -14.56 24.10 15.59
N SER A 61 -14.75 24.26 14.28
CA SER A 61 -14.84 23.16 13.31
C SER A 61 -13.46 22.64 12.90
N LYS A 62 -12.42 23.43 13.17
CA LYS A 62 -11.06 23.25 12.65
C LYS A 62 -10.36 22.01 13.17
N ALA A 63 -10.44 21.74 14.48
CA ALA A 63 -9.73 20.60 15.09
C ALA A 63 -10.26 19.22 14.62
N GLY A 64 -11.57 19.07 14.47
CA GLY A 64 -12.18 17.84 13.96
C GLY A 64 -11.89 17.60 12.48
N ILE A 65 -11.96 18.67 11.69
CA ILE A 65 -11.64 18.66 10.26
C ILE A 65 -10.15 18.38 10.03
N GLU A 66 -9.25 18.96 10.82
CA GLU A 66 -7.81 18.72 10.76
C GLU A 66 -7.47 17.26 11.09
N LYS A 67 -8.08 16.69 12.13
CA LYS A 67 -7.88 15.29 12.49
C LYS A 67 -8.34 14.33 11.39
N TYR A 68 -9.52 14.59 10.80
CA TYR A 68 -10.03 13.80 9.69
C TYR A 68 -9.15 13.95 8.43
N SER A 69 -8.73 15.18 8.10
CA SER A 69 -7.82 15.46 6.98
C SER A 69 -6.51 14.71 7.13
N GLN A 70 -5.92 14.73 8.33
CA GLN A 70 -4.68 14.00 8.61
C GLN A 70 -4.86 12.49 8.44
N LEU A 71 -5.94 11.93 8.97
CA LEU A 71 -6.23 10.50 8.84
C LEU A 71 -6.48 10.08 7.39
N ALA A 72 -7.14 10.92 6.60
CA ALA A 72 -7.32 10.69 5.16
C ALA A 72 -5.98 10.74 4.42
N LYS A 73 -5.09 11.69 4.75
CA LYS A 73 -3.73 11.81 4.21
C LYS A 73 -2.88 10.59 4.58
N ASP A 74 -2.95 10.13 5.82
CA ASP A 74 -2.25 8.93 6.29
C ASP A 74 -2.75 7.68 5.57
N THR A 75 -4.05 7.55 5.36
CA THR A 75 -4.65 6.47 4.57
C THR A 75 -4.14 6.50 3.12
N LEU A 76 -4.14 7.66 2.45
CA LEU A 76 -3.58 7.79 1.09
C LEU A 76 -2.08 7.47 1.04
N ASN A 77 -1.32 7.84 2.08
CA ASN A 77 0.09 7.49 2.18
C ASN A 77 0.31 5.99 2.29
N THR A 78 -0.57 5.25 2.99
CA THR A 78 -0.51 3.77 2.98
C THR A 78 -0.81 3.18 1.60
N ILE A 79 -1.73 3.78 0.83
CA ILE A 79 -2.00 3.35 -0.56
C ILE A 79 -0.76 3.52 -1.45
N ARG A 80 -0.09 4.68 -1.38
CA ARG A 80 1.20 4.89 -2.05
C ARG A 80 2.28 3.93 -1.55
N GLY A 81 2.25 3.62 -0.25
CA GLY A 81 3.15 2.63 0.35
C GLY A 81 2.96 1.23 -0.24
N ILE A 82 1.71 0.82 -0.50
CA ILE A 82 1.37 -0.45 -1.14
C ILE A 82 1.97 -0.52 -2.54
N GLU A 83 1.79 0.51 -3.37
CA GLU A 83 2.37 0.61 -4.73
C GLU A 83 3.88 0.35 -4.72
N ASN A 84 4.57 0.94 -3.73
CA ASN A 84 6.03 0.92 -3.60
C ASN A 84 6.61 -0.26 -2.80
N ALA A 85 5.77 -1.17 -2.28
CA ALA A 85 6.25 -2.31 -1.52
C ALA A 85 7.10 -3.26 -2.40
N LYS A 86 8.30 -3.59 -1.91
CA LYS A 86 9.27 -4.47 -2.59
C LYS A 86 9.32 -5.89 -2.04
N THR A 87 8.67 -6.14 -0.90
CA THR A 87 8.62 -7.47 -0.25
C THR A 87 7.23 -7.75 0.28
N PHE A 88 6.87 -9.02 0.38
CA PHE A 88 5.59 -9.44 0.99
C PHE A 88 5.45 -8.98 2.43
N THR A 89 6.53 -9.06 3.23
CA THR A 89 6.51 -8.59 4.62
C THR A 89 6.15 -7.10 4.70
N ARG A 90 6.75 -6.26 3.84
CA ARG A 90 6.45 -4.83 3.82
C ARG A 90 5.04 -4.56 3.31
N PHE A 91 4.63 -5.23 2.23
CA PHE A 91 3.27 -5.13 1.69
C PHE A 91 2.22 -5.46 2.75
N ASN A 92 2.35 -6.61 3.43
CA ASN A 92 1.42 -7.06 4.46
C ASN A 92 1.35 -6.10 5.65
N LYS A 93 2.47 -5.51 6.06
CA LYS A 93 2.49 -4.49 7.10
C LYS A 93 1.68 -3.26 6.68
N ILE A 94 1.95 -2.73 5.49
CA ILE A 94 1.25 -1.52 5.01
C ILE A 94 -0.24 -1.78 4.78
N VAL A 95 -0.62 -2.97 4.32
CA VAL A 95 -2.04 -3.35 4.19
C VAL A 95 -2.74 -3.36 5.56
N LYS A 96 -2.07 -3.83 6.62
CA LYS A 96 -2.63 -3.76 7.99
C LYS A 96 -2.81 -2.31 8.43
N ASP A 97 -1.82 -1.45 8.18
CA ASP A 97 -1.89 -0.03 8.51
C ASP A 97 -3.04 0.65 7.74
N TYR A 98 -3.19 0.35 6.44
CA TYR A 98 -4.31 0.81 5.61
C TYR A 98 -5.68 0.41 6.20
N LEU A 99 -5.85 -0.86 6.56
CA LEU A 99 -7.10 -1.36 7.15
C LEU A 99 -7.39 -0.69 8.50
N TYR A 100 -6.36 -0.43 9.30
CA TYR A 100 -6.50 0.27 10.57
C TYR A 100 -6.98 1.72 10.35
N PHE A 101 -6.34 2.49 9.46
CA PHE A 101 -6.75 3.87 9.20
C PHE A 101 -8.12 3.95 8.53
N THR A 102 -8.45 3.02 7.64
CA THR A 102 -9.77 2.98 6.98
C THR A 102 -10.88 2.77 8.01
N LYS A 103 -10.68 1.92 9.01
CA LYS A 103 -11.65 1.73 10.12
C LYS A 103 -11.83 2.95 11.01
N GLN A 104 -10.86 3.86 11.05
CA GLN A 104 -10.98 5.10 11.80
C GLN A 104 -11.73 6.19 11.03
N LEU A 105 -11.92 6.00 9.71
CA LEU A 105 -12.64 6.91 8.83
C LEU A 105 -14.13 6.56 8.70
N GLU A 106 -14.52 5.35 9.13
CA GLU A 106 -15.92 4.90 9.26
C GLU A 106 -16.53 5.37 10.59
#